data_AF-A0A3N5PW27-F1
#
_entry.id   AF-A0A3N5PW27-F1
#
_cell.length_a   1.000
_cell.length_b   1.000
_cell.length_c   1.000
_cell.angle_alpha   90.00
_cell.angle_beta   90.00
_cell.angle_gamma   90.00
#
_symmetry.space_group_name_H-M   'P 1'
#
loop_
_entity.id
_entity.type
_entity.pdbx_description
1 polymer ?
#
loop_
_entity_poly.entity_id
_entity_poly.type
_entity_poly.pdbx_seq_one_letter_code
_entity_poly.pdbx_strand_id
1 'polypeptide(L)'
;AAYGYAVGKYAFVAALGRDDLALVGRSIEDRLVEPLRARLIPGFDAVKRAALDAGGLGCSIAGSGPSVFAFADSLSAATKIGDAMQAAFRSAAGLDSDLFAGKVSRDGARVL
;
A
#
# COMPACT_ATOMS: atom_id res chain seq x y z
N ALA A 1 -5.81 23.09 7.85
CA ALA A 1 -6.07 21.75 7.30
C ALA A 1 -5.14 21.41 6.13
N ALA A 2 -5.14 22.13 5.01
CA ALA A 2 -4.35 21.80 3.80
C ALA A 2 -2.81 21.68 4.00
N TYR A 3 -2.21 22.50 4.87
CA TYR A 3 -0.75 22.53 5.07
C TYR A 3 -0.16 21.21 5.57
N GLY A 4 -0.85 20.50 6.47
CA GLY A 4 -0.37 19.21 7.01
C GLY A 4 -0.36 18.08 5.97
N TYR A 5 -1.21 18.15 4.94
CA TYR A 5 -1.29 17.13 3.88
C TYR A 5 -0.14 17.25 2.88
N ALA A 6 0.29 18.46 2.58
CA ALA A 6 1.42 18.69 1.70
C ALA A 6 2.72 18.16 2.35
N VAL A 7 2.86 18.35 3.67
CA VAL A 7 4.02 17.87 4.45
C VAL A 7 4.22 16.35 4.33
N GLY A 8 3.16 15.55 4.40
CA GLY A 8 3.27 14.08 4.24
C GLY A 8 3.82 13.67 2.86
N LYS A 9 3.39 14.35 1.79
CA LYS A 9 3.87 14.08 0.43
C LYS A 9 5.32 14.49 0.23
N TYR A 10 5.73 15.65 0.75
CA TYR A 10 7.13 16.07 0.70
C TYR A 10 8.02 15.17 1.56
N ALA A 11 7.52 14.71 2.71
CA ALA A 11 8.22 13.76 3.56
C ALA A 11 8.45 12.43 2.85
N PHE A 12 7.49 11.93 2.09
CA PHE A 12 7.64 10.71 1.28
C PHE A 12 8.78 10.85 0.26
N VAL A 13 8.81 11.94 -0.52
CA VAL A 13 9.89 12.19 -1.50
C VAL A 13 11.25 12.30 -0.81
N ALA A 14 11.31 13.03 0.30
CA ALA A 14 12.54 13.20 1.05
C ALA A 14 13.01 11.91 1.74
N ALA A 15 12.09 10.98 2.07
CA ALA A 15 12.39 9.67 2.62
C ALA A 15 13.04 8.76 1.58
N LEU A 16 12.44 8.70 0.38
CA LEU A 16 12.98 7.93 -0.74
C LEU A 16 14.38 8.41 -1.14
N GLY A 17 14.61 9.73 -1.20
CA GLY A 17 15.92 10.28 -1.54
C GLY A 17 17.00 10.08 -0.47
N ARG A 18 16.63 9.62 0.73
CA ARG A 18 17.53 9.36 1.86
C ARG A 18 17.57 7.89 2.30
N ASP A 19 16.91 7.02 1.55
CA ASP A 19 16.72 5.60 1.92
C ASP A 19 16.14 5.41 3.34
N ASP A 20 15.32 6.36 3.82
CA ASP A 20 14.71 6.33 5.16
C ASP A 20 13.37 5.58 5.11
N LEU A 21 13.43 4.24 5.18
CA LEU A 21 12.23 3.39 5.14
C LEU A 21 11.25 3.67 6.29
N ALA A 22 11.75 4.09 7.46
CA ALA A 22 10.91 4.44 8.58
C ALA A 22 10.09 5.70 8.28
N LEU A 23 10.68 6.71 7.63
CA LEU A 23 9.97 7.90 7.18
C LEU A 23 9.04 7.60 6.00
N VAL A 24 9.42 6.69 5.08
CA VAL A 24 8.52 6.21 4.02
C VAL A 24 7.23 5.69 4.64
N GLY A 25 7.32 4.80 5.63
CA GLY A 25 6.16 4.23 6.30
C GLY A 25 5.26 5.27 6.95
N ARG A 26 5.85 6.22 7.69
CA ARG A 26 5.10 7.34 8.31
C ARG A 26 4.48 8.31 7.29
N SER A 27 4.93 8.29 6.04
CA SER A 27 4.48 9.23 5.01
C SER A 27 3.37 8.67 4.12
N ILE A 28 3.08 7.36 4.21
CA ILE A 28 2.00 6.71 3.45
C ILE A 28 0.70 6.85 4.24
N GLU A 29 0.16 8.07 4.23
CA GLU A 29 -1.11 8.39 4.88
C GLU A 29 -1.95 9.29 3.98
N ASP A 30 -2.98 8.74 3.37
CA ASP A 30 -3.95 9.51 2.60
C ASP A 30 -5.17 9.82 3.47
N ARG A 31 -5.22 11.06 3.96
CA ARG A 31 -6.33 11.58 4.76
C ARG A 31 -7.42 12.27 3.93
N LEU A 32 -7.26 12.37 2.60
CA LEU A 32 -8.21 13.07 1.72
C LEU A 32 -9.01 12.10 0.85
N VAL A 33 -8.33 11.30 0.03
CA VAL A 33 -9.00 10.51 -1.02
C VAL A 33 -9.35 9.11 -0.52
N GLU A 34 -8.43 8.46 0.20
CA GLU A 34 -8.65 7.12 0.77
C GLU A 34 -9.93 7.03 1.63
N PRO A 35 -10.24 7.94 2.58
CA PRO A 35 -11.46 7.81 3.39
C PRO A 35 -12.75 7.86 2.56
N LEU A 36 -12.72 8.59 1.43
CA LEU A 36 -13.87 8.70 0.52
C LEU A 36 -14.03 7.47 -0.38
N ARG A 37 -12.92 6.82 -0.75
CA ARG A 37 -12.88 5.67 -1.68
C ARG A 37 -12.83 4.32 -0.99
N ALA A 38 -12.34 4.22 0.24
CA ALA A 38 -12.23 2.98 1.02
C ALA A 38 -13.56 2.22 1.07
N ARG A 39 -14.67 2.93 1.28
CA ARG A 39 -16.03 2.38 1.28
C ARG A 39 -16.47 1.71 -0.04
N LEU A 40 -15.77 1.99 -1.15
CA LEU A 40 -16.04 1.39 -2.46
C LEU A 40 -15.27 0.08 -2.68
N ILE A 41 -14.37 -0.27 -1.76
CA ILE A 41 -13.53 -1.48 -1.84
C ILE A 41 -13.93 -2.39 -0.67
N PRO A 42 -14.72 -3.45 -0.92
CA PRO A 42 -15.13 -4.38 0.13
C PRO A 42 -13.93 -4.96 0.88
N GLY A 43 -13.96 -4.90 2.21
CA GLY A 43 -12.90 -5.42 3.07
C GLY A 43 -11.64 -4.56 3.19
N PHE A 44 -11.58 -3.36 2.57
CA PHE A 44 -10.38 -2.51 2.55
C PHE A 44 -9.74 -2.29 3.92
N ASP A 45 -10.52 -1.90 4.94
CA ASP A 45 -9.97 -1.61 6.27
C ASP A 45 -9.33 -2.85 6.92
N ALA A 46 -9.93 -4.03 6.71
CA ALA A 46 -9.39 -5.30 7.22
C ALA A 46 -8.09 -5.66 6.50
N VAL A 47 -8.05 -5.47 5.17
CA VAL A 47 -6.85 -5.72 4.34
C VAL A 47 -5.72 -4.77 4.70
N LYS A 48 -6.03 -3.48 4.87
CA LYS A 48 -5.04 -2.47 5.29
C LYS A 48 -4.45 -2.83 6.64
N ARG A 49 -5.28 -3.21 7.61
CA ARG A 49 -4.82 -3.66 8.93
C ARG A 49 -3.94 -4.91 8.83
N ALA A 50 -4.39 -5.93 8.10
CA ALA A 50 -3.63 -7.17 7.91
C ALA A 50 -2.25 -6.92 7.28
N ALA A 51 -2.17 -6.00 6.31
CA ALA A 51 -0.92 -5.63 5.69
C ALA A 51 0.06 -4.99 6.70
N LEU A 52 -0.43 -4.06 7.53
CA LEU A 52 0.38 -3.37 8.54
C LEU A 52 0.81 -4.33 9.66
N ASP A 53 -0.10 -5.18 10.16
CA ASP A 53 0.19 -6.18 11.19
C ASP A 53 1.20 -7.24 10.70
N ALA A 54 1.21 -7.53 9.39
CA ALA A 54 2.19 -8.44 8.78
C ALA A 54 3.59 -7.83 8.60
N GLY A 55 3.75 -6.52 8.82
CA GLY A 55 5.01 -5.77 8.71
C GLY A 55 5.10 -4.82 7.52
N GLY A 56 3.99 -4.48 6.87
CA GLY A 56 3.97 -3.50 5.79
C GLY A 56 4.39 -2.11 6.27
N LEU A 57 5.29 -1.45 5.53
CA LEU A 57 5.73 -0.08 5.83
C LEU A 57 4.55 0.90 5.72
N GLY A 58 3.66 0.67 4.77
CA GLY A 58 2.40 1.39 4.60
C GLY A 58 1.53 0.68 3.56
N CYS A 59 0.22 0.92 3.63
CA CYS A 59 -0.77 0.27 2.77
C CYS A 59 -1.90 1.25 2.40
N SER A 60 -2.29 1.25 1.14
CA SER A 60 -3.34 2.14 0.61
C SER A 60 -3.92 1.63 -0.72
N ILE A 61 -4.82 2.41 -1.30
CA ILE A 61 -5.49 2.12 -2.58
C ILE A 61 -4.52 2.38 -3.73
N ALA A 62 -4.38 1.40 -4.64
CA ALA A 62 -3.60 1.60 -5.86
C ALA A 62 -4.41 2.39 -6.89
N GLY A 63 -4.00 3.62 -7.19
CA GLY A 63 -4.66 4.49 -8.16
C GLY A 63 -6.10 4.82 -7.74
N SER A 64 -7.08 4.41 -8.55
CA SER A 64 -8.51 4.55 -8.25
C SER A 64 -9.11 3.38 -7.46
N GLY A 65 -8.35 2.29 -7.24
CA GLY A 65 -8.90 1.01 -6.81
C GLY A 65 -9.53 0.22 -7.97
N PRO A 66 -10.00 -1.02 -7.71
CA PRO A 66 -10.14 -1.65 -6.38
C PRO A 66 -8.87 -2.30 -5.83
N SER A 67 -7.78 -2.35 -6.61
CA SER A 67 -6.50 -2.90 -6.15
C SER A 67 -5.96 -2.14 -4.94
N VAL A 68 -5.37 -2.89 -4.01
CA VAL A 68 -4.72 -2.38 -2.79
C VAL A 68 -3.25 -2.75 -2.87
N PHE A 69 -2.37 -1.87 -2.42
CA PHE A 69 -0.93 -2.11 -2.39
C PHE A 69 -0.36 -1.91 -0.99
N ALA A 70 0.76 -2.56 -0.72
CA ALA A 70 1.57 -2.32 0.47
C ALA A 70 3.04 -2.22 0.10
N PHE A 71 3.79 -1.36 0.80
CA PHE A 71 5.25 -1.31 0.69
C PHE A 71 5.90 -2.29 1.67
N ALA A 72 6.95 -2.96 1.22
CA ALA A 72 7.76 -3.88 1.99
C ALA A 72 9.25 -3.58 1.76
N ASP A 73 10.09 -3.95 2.71
CA ASP A 73 11.56 -3.75 2.65
C ASP A 73 12.29 -4.88 1.91
N SER A 74 11.60 -5.98 1.60
CA SER A 74 12.16 -7.17 0.99
C SER A 74 11.08 -7.96 0.24
N LEU A 75 11.49 -8.81 -0.70
CA LEU A 75 10.57 -9.69 -1.43
C LEU A 75 9.90 -10.70 -0.50
N SER A 76 10.66 -11.24 0.47
CA SER A 76 10.10 -12.17 1.47
C SER A 76 9.03 -11.50 2.33
N ALA A 77 9.24 -10.25 2.76
CA ALA A 77 8.23 -9.50 3.48
C ALA A 77 7.03 -9.20 2.57
N ALA A 78 7.27 -8.81 1.30
CA ALA A 78 6.21 -8.54 0.33
C ALA A 78 5.28 -9.75 0.13
N THR A 79 5.83 -10.96 0.00
CA THR A 79 5.02 -12.19 -0.11
C THR A 79 4.20 -12.42 1.16
N LYS A 80 4.82 -12.36 2.34
CA LYS A 80 4.12 -12.54 3.63
C LYS A 80 2.97 -11.53 3.82
N ILE A 81 3.22 -10.26 3.49
CA ILE A 81 2.22 -9.20 3.55
C ILE A 81 1.09 -9.46 2.55
N GLY A 82 1.45 -9.87 1.33
CA GLY A 82 0.50 -10.24 0.27
C GLY A 82 -0.43 -11.37 0.69
N ASP A 83 0.11 -12.44 1.27
CA ASP A 83 -0.68 -13.57 1.77
C ASP A 83 -1.68 -13.13 2.85
N ALA A 84 -1.25 -12.27 3.78
CA ALA A 84 -2.12 -11.71 4.81
C ALA A 84 -3.23 -10.84 4.22
N MET A 85 -2.94 -10.06 3.18
CA MET A 85 -3.92 -9.26 2.45
C MET A 85 -4.95 -10.13 1.72
N GLN A 86 -4.52 -11.20 1.03
CA GLN A 86 -5.43 -12.13 0.36
C GLN A 86 -6.35 -12.83 1.36
N ALA A 87 -5.80 -13.31 2.49
CA ALA A 87 -6.58 -13.91 3.55
C ALA A 87 -7.61 -12.93 4.14
N ALA A 88 -7.24 -11.67 4.31
CA ALA A 88 -8.14 -10.62 4.80
C ALA A 88 -9.27 -10.30 3.80
N PHE A 89 -8.98 -10.23 2.50
CA PHE A 89 -10.02 -10.07 1.47
C PHE A 89 -11.03 -11.22 1.50
N ARG A 90 -10.53 -12.47 1.57
CA ARG A 90 -11.39 -13.65 1.64
C ARG A 90 -12.23 -13.66 2.91
N SER A 91 -11.64 -13.35 4.07
CA SER A 91 -12.35 -13.38 5.35
C SER A 91 -13.34 -12.22 5.52
N ALA A 92 -13.00 -11.01 5.07
CA ALA A 92 -13.81 -9.82 5.33
C ALA A 92 -14.88 -9.56 4.26
N ALA A 93 -14.65 -10.03 3.03
CA ALA A 93 -15.51 -9.73 1.89
C ALA A 93 -15.89 -10.97 1.05
N GLY A 94 -15.34 -12.16 1.35
CA GLY A 94 -15.59 -13.36 0.54
C GLY A 94 -14.97 -13.28 -0.87
N LEU A 95 -13.96 -12.44 -1.07
CA LEU A 95 -13.34 -12.18 -2.36
C LEU A 95 -12.02 -12.92 -2.52
N ASP A 96 -11.85 -13.57 -3.66
CA ASP A 96 -10.54 -14.00 -4.15
C ASP A 96 -9.78 -12.82 -4.75
N SER A 97 -8.45 -12.92 -4.80
CA SER A 97 -7.59 -11.84 -5.31
C SER A 97 -6.31 -12.40 -5.92
N ASP A 98 -5.78 -11.72 -6.92
CA ASP A 98 -4.45 -12.00 -7.49
C ASP A 98 -3.38 -11.21 -6.74
N LEU A 99 -2.25 -11.87 -6.44
CA LEU A 99 -1.12 -11.27 -5.76
C LEU A 99 0.06 -11.06 -6.72
N PHE A 100 0.58 -9.83 -6.74
CA PHE A 100 1.80 -9.46 -7.43
C PHE A 100 2.79 -8.88 -6.43
N ALA A 101 3.91 -9.56 -6.22
CA ALA A 101 5.00 -9.10 -5.35
C ALA A 101 6.27 -8.89 -6.18
N GLY A 102 6.89 -7.73 -6.06
CA GLY A 102 8.09 -7.41 -6.82
C GLY A 102 8.63 -6.02 -6.55
N LYS A 103 9.79 -5.74 -7.15
CA LYS A 103 10.42 -4.42 -7.13
C LYS A 103 9.75 -3.48 -8.13
N VAL A 104 9.95 -2.18 -7.94
CA VAL A 104 9.61 -1.17 -8.95
C VAL A 104 10.33 -1.49 -10.26
N SER A 105 9.57 -1.63 -11.35
CA SER A 105 10.11 -1.92 -12.67
C SER A 105 10.98 -0.76 -13.17
N ARG A 106 12.13 -1.09 -13.79
CA ARG A 106 13.02 -0.11 -14.43
C ARG A 106 12.92 -0.10 -15.95
N ASP A 107 12.23 -1.07 -16.53
CA ASP A 107 12.29 -1.34 -17.97
C ASP A 107 11.15 -0.69 -18.77
N GLY A 108 10.16 -0.10 -18.08
CA GLY A 108 9.01 0.54 -18.73
C GLY A 108 8.31 -0.39 -19.74
N ALA A 109 7.81 0.20 -20.83
CA ALA A 109 7.24 -0.54 -21.96
C ALA A 109 8.34 -1.05 -22.91
N ARG A 110 8.21 -2.30 -23.37
CA ARG A 110 9.15 -2.96 -24.31
C ARG A 110 8.41 -3.82 -25.33
N VAL A 111 9.02 -4.02 -26.49
CA VAL A 111 8.58 -5.01 -27.48
C VAL A 111 8.95 -6.40 -26.97
N LEU A 112 8.03 -7.35 -27.07
CA LEU A 112 8.22 -8.75 -26.66
C LEU A 112 8.70 -9.62 -27.82
#